data_AF-A0A9E0P4E6-F1
#
_entry.id   AF-A0A9E0P4E6-F1
#
_cell.length_a   1.000
_cell.length_b   1.000
_cell.length_c   1.000
_cell.angle_alpha   90.00
_cell.angle_beta   90.00
_cell.angle_gamma   90.00
#
_symmetry.space_group_name_H-M   'P 1'
#
loop_
_entity.id
_entity.type
_entity.pdbx_description
1 polymer ?
#
loop_
_entity_poly.entity_id
_entity_poly.type
_entity_poly.pdbx_seq_one_letter_code
_entity_poly.pdbx_strand_id
1 'polypeptide(L)' 'MPSFALRVVRALFARRSLAVSIIRPAVDLAEARRMAADLIAQDRRCSVRITAGSRGYCVEVAA' A
#
# COMPACT_ATOMS: atom_id res chain seq x y z
N MET A 1 -1.15 34.76 2.34
CA MET A 1 -2.02 33.64 2.77
C MET A 1 -2.06 32.62 1.64
N PRO A 2 -1.60 31.37 1.81
CA PRO A 2 -1.67 30.39 0.73
C PRO A 2 -3.14 30.06 0.46
N SER A 3 -3.56 30.28 -0.78
CA SER A 3 -4.94 30.17 -1.26
C SER A 3 -5.47 28.75 -1.09
N PHE A 4 -6.76 28.63 -0.76
CA PHE A 4 -7.46 27.36 -0.54
C PHE A 4 -7.27 26.38 -1.72
N ALA A 5 -7.19 26.92 -2.94
CA ALA A 5 -6.89 26.18 -4.17
C ALA A 5 -5.56 25.40 -4.11
N LEU A 6 -4.50 25.97 -3.52
CA LEU A 6 -3.21 25.30 -3.37
C LEU A 6 -3.27 24.11 -2.41
N ARG A 7 -4.11 24.18 -1.35
CA ARG A 7 -4.34 23.05 -0.43
C ARG A 7 -5.14 21.93 -1.10
N VAL A 8 -6.16 22.28 -1.89
CA VAL A 8 -6.99 21.31 -2.60
C VAL A 8 -6.19 20.61 -3.69
N VAL A 9 -5.36 21.33 -4.46
CA VAL A 9 -4.45 20.74 -5.44
C VAL A 9 -3.42 19.84 -4.78
N ARG A 10 -2.80 20.25 -3.65
CA ARG A 10 -1.92 19.37 -2.86
C ARG A 10 -2.62 18.13 -2.34
N ALA A 11 -3.88 18.24 -1.88
CA ALA A 11 -4.67 17.11 -1.42
C ALA A 11 -5.10 16.17 -2.57
N LEU A 12 -5.35 16.73 -3.76
CA LEU A 12 -5.62 15.97 -4.98
C LEU A 12 -4.37 15.28 -5.50
N PHE A 13 -3.20 15.92 -5.48
CA PHE A 13 -1.92 15.30 -5.81
C PHE A 13 -1.47 14.29 -4.74
N ALA A 14 -1.80 14.49 -3.46
CA ALA A 14 -1.59 13.51 -2.40
C ALA A 14 -2.54 12.29 -2.53
N ARG A 15 -3.82 12.51 -2.90
CA ARG A 15 -4.76 11.43 -3.22
C ARG A 15 -4.45 10.72 -4.55
N ARG A 16 -3.73 11.41 -5.43
CA ARG A 16 -3.22 10.89 -6.69
C ARG A 16 -1.74 10.49 -6.55
N SER A 17 -1.28 10.18 -5.33
CA SER A 17 -0.25 9.16 -5.19
C SER A 17 -0.91 7.86 -5.60
N LEU A 18 -0.37 7.27 -6.65
CA LEU A 18 -0.78 6.02 -7.23
C LEU A 18 -0.71 4.94 -6.14
N ALA A 19 -1.80 4.74 -5.38
CA ALA A 19 -1.97 3.57 -4.54
C ALA A 19 -2.11 2.36 -5.46
N VAL A 20 -0.99 1.91 -6.01
CA VAL A 20 -0.86 0.72 -6.83
C VAL A 20 -1.02 -0.44 -5.85
N SER A 21 -2.27 -0.78 -5.56
CA SER A 21 -2.64 -1.92 -4.72
C SER A 21 -2.36 -3.20 -5.49
N ILE A 22 -1.10 -3.62 -5.50
CA ILE A 22 -0.73 -4.94 -5.98
C ILE A 22 -1.22 -5.92 -4.93
N ILE A 23 -2.30 -6.63 -5.27
CA ILE A 23 -2.83 -7.71 -4.44
C ILE A 23 -2.05 -8.97 -4.82
N ARG A 24 -1.24 -9.47 -3.89
CA ARG A 24 -0.62 -10.80 -4.06
C ARG A 24 -1.27 -11.82 -3.12
N PRO A 25 -1.79 -12.94 -3.67
CA PRO A 25 -2.29 -14.03 -2.84
C PRO A 25 -1.10 -14.81 -2.24
N ALA A 26 -1.18 -15.13 -0.97
CA ALA A 26 -0.27 -15.99 -0.24
C ALA A 26 -1.08 -17.11 0.42
N VAL A 27 -0.52 -18.32 0.49
CA VAL A 27 -1.21 -19.49 1.04
C VAL A 27 -1.23 -19.39 2.57
N ASP A 28 -0.11 -18.96 3.16
CA ASP A 28 0.09 -18.90 4.60
C ASP A 28 0.51 -17.52 5.11
N LEU A 29 0.25 -17.25 6.39
CA LEU A 29 0.63 -15.98 7.03
C LEU A 29 2.14 -15.76 7.02
N ALA A 30 2.93 -16.83 7.16
CA ALA A 30 4.39 -16.76 7.14
C ALA A 30 4.94 -16.36 5.77
N GLU A 31 4.26 -16.75 4.69
CA GLU A 31 4.58 -16.32 3.34
C GLU A 31 4.18 -14.87 3.11
N ALA A 32 2.96 -14.49 3.50
CA ALA A 32 2.48 -13.11 3.43
C ALA A 32 3.40 -12.11 4.17
N ARG A 33 3.92 -12.49 5.35
CA ARG A 33 4.86 -11.67 6.12
C ARG A 33 6.22 -11.54 5.46
N ARG A 34 6.74 -12.61 4.84
CA ARG A 34 7.99 -12.55 4.07
C ARG A 34 7.85 -11.60 2.88
N MET A 35 6.77 -11.73 2.13
CA MET A 35 6.48 -10.85 1.00
C MET A 35 6.35 -9.39 1.43
N ALA A 36 5.65 -9.12 2.53
CA ALA A 36 5.53 -7.77 3.07
C ALA A 36 6.90 -7.18 3.46
N ALA A 37 7.78 -7.99 4.09
CA ALA A 37 9.12 -7.55 4.45
C ALA A 37 9.98 -7.23 3.21
N ASP A 38 9.91 -8.07 2.17
CA ASP A 38 10.64 -7.83 0.91
C ASP A 38 10.17 -6.55 0.22
N LEU A 39 8.86 -6.29 0.22
CA LEU A 39 8.27 -5.08 -0.37
C LEU A 39 8.68 -3.80 0.38
N ILE A 40 8.65 -3.83 1.72
CA ILE A 40 9.11 -2.71 2.56
C ILE A 40 10.62 -2.49 2.40
N ALA A 41 11.39 -3.56 2.20
CA ALA A 41 12.83 -3.46 1.95
C ALA A 41 13.15 -2.81 0.59
N GLN A 42 12.32 -3.07 -0.43
CA GLN A 42 12.45 -2.47 -1.76
C GLN A 42 12.04 -0.99 -1.78
N ASP A 43 10.98 -0.63 -1.05
CA ASP A 43 10.55 0.76 -0.93
C ASP A 43 10.09 1.08 0.50
N ARG A 44 10.91 1.85 1.23
CA ARG A 44 10.58 2.27 2.59
C ARG A 44 9.40 3.24 2.68
N ARG A 45 8.93 3.78 1.56
CA ARG A 45 7.74 4.64 1.51
C ARG A 45 6.46 3.84 1.30
N CYS A 46 6.57 2.54 0.97
CA CYS A 46 5.40 1.69 0.83
C CYS A 46 4.87 1.24 2.21
N SER A 47 3.54 1.16 2.31
CA SER A 47 2.83 0.55 3.41
C SER A 47 2.19 -0.75 2.92
N VAL A 48 2.26 -1.80 3.75
CA VAL A 48 1.73 -3.12 3.39
C VAL A 48 0.62 -3.50 4.35
N ARG A 49 -0.52 -3.93 3.80
CA ARG A 49 -1.65 -4.47 4.56
C ARG A 49 -1.84 -5.94 4.23
N ILE A 50 -1.92 -6.78 5.26
CA ILE A 50 -2.20 -8.21 5.11
C ILE A 50 -3.64 -8.45 5.58
N THR A 51 -4.47 -8.99 4.69
CA THR A 51 -5.87 -9.33 4.98
C THR A 51 -6.07 -10.84 4.85
N ALA A 52 -6.60 -11.49 5.87
CA ALA A 52 -6.99 -12.89 5.78
C ALA A 52 -8.28 -13.03 4.93
N GLY A 53 -8.26 -13.94 3.96
CA GLY A 53 -9.39 -14.27 3.10
C GLY A 53 -9.78 -15.74 3.23
N SER A 54 -10.85 -16.13 2.53
CA SER A 54 -11.39 -17.50 2.57
C SER A 54 -10.47 -18.57 1.97
N ARG A 55 -9.43 -18.17 1.22
CA ARG A 55 -8.47 -19.05 0.53
C ARG A 55 -7.00 -18.80 0.90
N GLY A 56 -6.73 -18.04 1.96
CA GLY A 56 -5.37 -17.66 2.35
C GLY A 56 -5.26 -16.20 2.77
N TYR A 57 -4.19 -15.54 2.37
CA TYR A 57 -3.88 -14.16 2.74
C TYR A 57 -3.69 -13.30 1.50
N CYS A 58 -4.23 -12.08 1.54
CA CYS A 58 -4.00 -11.06 0.54
C CYS A 58 -3.01 -10.04 1.09
N VAL A 59 -1.94 -9.79 0.35
CA VAL A 59 -0.97 -8.72 0.64
C VAL A 59 -1.26 -7.56 -0.28
N GLU A 60 -1.62 -6.40 0.28
CA GLU A 60 -1.89 -5.15 -0.42
C GLU A 60 -0.75 -4.16 -0.15
N VAL A 61 -0.28 -3.49 -1.19
CA VAL A 61 0.77 -2.47 -1.10
C VAL A 61 0.20 -1.11 -1.44
N ALA A 62 0.46 -0.10 -0.61
CA ALA A 62 0.13 1.29 -0.89
C ALA A 62 1.41 2.13 -0.82
N ALA A 63 1.79 2.74 -1.95
CA ALA A 63 2.99 3.58 -2.12
C ALA A 63 2.68 5.09 -2.07
#